data_AF-A0A2E7UT13-F1
#
_entry.id   AF-A0A2E7UT13-F1
#
_cell.length_a   1.000
_cell.length_b   1.000
_cell.length_c   1.000
_cell.angle_alpha   90.00
_cell.angle_beta   90.00
_cell.angle_gamma   90.00
#
_symmetry.space_group_name_H-M   'P 1'
#
loop_
_entity.id
_entity.type
_entity.pdbx_description
1 polymer ?
#
loop_
_entity_poly.entity_id
_entity_poly.type
_entity_poly.pdbx_seq_one_letter_code
_entity_poly.pdbx_strand_id
1 'polypeptide(L)'
;MPPSQPANQVYELDADASAFLDVLVESGHLDEALLEKVNDRVLDLSPESGIITGADMRRVAAEILFDAMDSLSGDQQRVLEVEWPLLFH
;
A
#
# COMPACT_ATOMS: atom_id res chain seq x y z
N MET A 1 31.15 16.02 -14.98
CA MET A 1 29.71 15.72 -15.18
C MET A 1 29.19 15.23 -13.84
N PRO A 2 28.21 15.91 -13.22
CA PRO A 2 27.60 15.34 -12.03
C PRO A 2 26.83 14.06 -12.44
N PRO A 3 26.75 13.03 -11.58
CA PRO A 3 25.91 11.87 -11.83
C PRO A 3 24.45 12.33 -11.85
N SER A 4 23.74 12.01 -12.92
CA SER A 4 22.30 12.17 -13.03
C SER A 4 21.66 11.49 -11.83
N GLN A 5 20.99 12.26 -10.97
CA GLN A 5 20.12 11.72 -9.92
C GLN A 5 19.18 10.69 -10.58
N PRO A 6 18.90 9.54 -9.94
CA PRO A 6 17.88 8.63 -10.46
C PRO A 6 16.61 9.45 -10.63
N ALA A 7 16.01 9.39 -11.82
CA ALA A 7 14.74 10.03 -12.09
C ALA A 7 13.80 9.63 -10.95
N ASN A 8 13.32 10.61 -10.19
CA ASN A 8 12.38 10.39 -9.11
C ASN A 8 11.14 9.81 -9.79
N GLN A 9 10.99 8.49 -9.76
CA GLN A 9 9.98 7.80 -10.54
C GLN A 9 8.66 7.97 -9.80
N VAL A 10 7.92 8.99 -10.21
CA VAL A 10 6.60 9.29 -9.65
C VAL A 10 5.60 8.50 -10.47
N TYR A 11 4.95 7.52 -9.82
CA TYR A 11 3.81 6.83 -10.39
C TYR A 11 2.54 7.60 -10.06
N GLU A 12 1.63 7.70 -11.03
CA GLU A 12 0.30 8.25 -10.76
C GLU A 12 -0.58 7.15 -10.16
N LEU A 13 -1.29 7.47 -9.08
CA LEU A 13 -2.33 6.59 -8.54
C LEU A 13 -3.61 6.82 -9.32
N ASP A 14 -4.25 5.74 -9.74
CA ASP A 14 -5.64 5.82 -10.18
C ASP A 14 -6.57 6.24 -9.03
N ALA A 15 -7.74 6.79 -9.35
CA ALA A 15 -8.71 7.25 -8.36
C ALA A 15 -9.13 6.13 -7.38
N ASP A 16 -9.25 4.88 -7.85
CA ASP A 16 -9.55 3.74 -6.98
C ASP A 16 -8.40 3.45 -6.00
N ALA A 17 -7.16 3.54 -6.47
CA ALA A 17 -5.97 3.29 -5.65
C ALA A 17 -5.81 4.37 -4.57
N SER A 18 -6.03 5.63 -4.92
CA SER A 18 -5.97 6.74 -3.97
C SER A 18 -7.05 6.61 -2.89
N ALA A 19 -8.30 6.36 -3.29
CA ALA A 19 -9.41 6.19 -2.35
C ALA A 19 -9.19 5.00 -1.40
N PHE A 20 -8.65 3.90 -1.91
CA PHE A 20 -8.33 2.73 -1.10
C PHE A 20 -7.22 3.02 -0.07
N LEU A 21 -6.16 3.74 -0.46
CA LEU A 21 -5.09 4.12 0.45
C LEU A 21 -5.59 5.06 1.56
N ASP A 22 -6.43 6.03 1.21
CA ASP A 22 -7.05 6.94 2.18
C ASP A 22 -7.88 6.16 3.21
N VAL A 23 -8.72 5.22 2.78
CA VAL A 23 -9.52 4.38 3.69
C VAL A 23 -8.64 3.58 4.65
N LEU A 24 -7.53 3.02 4.17
CA LEU A 24 -6.60 2.26 5.02
C LEU A 24 -5.88 3.13 6.06
N VAL A 25 -5.58 4.38 5.73
CA VAL A 25 -5.00 5.35 6.66
C VAL A 25 -6.05 5.83 7.66
N GLU A 26 -7.25 6.18 7.21
CA GLU A 26 -8.34 6.66 8.07
C GLU A 26 -8.85 5.59 9.04
N SER A 27 -8.85 4.32 8.64
CA SER A 27 -9.19 3.17 9.50
C SER A 27 -8.09 2.83 10.52
N GLY A 28 -6.89 3.40 10.36
CA GLY A 28 -5.74 3.09 11.22
C GLY A 28 -5.12 1.72 10.95
N HIS A 29 -5.38 1.12 9.77
CA HIS A 29 -4.68 -0.10 9.34
C HIS A 29 -3.28 0.21 8.80
N LEU A 30 -3.09 1.39 8.20
CA LEU A 30 -1.78 1.87 7.75
C LEU A 30 -1.26 2.98 8.66
N ASP A 31 -0.35 2.61 9.56
CA ASP A 31 0.51 3.56 10.26
C ASP A 31 1.61 4.10 9.33
N GLU A 32 2.25 5.21 9.73
CA GLU A 32 3.32 5.87 8.95
C GLU A 32 4.43 4.91 8.49
N ALA A 33 4.83 3.96 9.34
CA ALA A 33 5.83 2.95 9.00
C ALA A 33 5.36 1.93 7.96
N LEU A 34 4.07 1.57 7.98
CA LEU A 34 3.49 0.66 6.99
C LEU A 34 3.24 1.39 5.66
N LEU A 35 2.88 2.67 5.71
CA LEU A 35 2.73 3.53 4.54
C LEU A 35 4.05 3.67 3.78
N GLU A 36 5.17 3.84 4.49
CA GLU A 36 6.52 3.86 3.88
C GLU A 36 6.80 2.55 3.15
N LYS A 37 6.52 1.40 3.79
CA LYS A 37 6.68 0.08 3.15
C LYS A 37 5.78 -0.11 1.92
N VAL A 38 4.54 0.37 1.96
CA VAL A 38 3.64 0.32 0.80
C VAL A 38 4.22 1.15 -0.35
N ASN A 39 4.74 2.35 -0.05
CA ASN A 39 5.36 3.20 -1.06
C ASN A 39 6.60 2.54 -1.70
N ASP A 40 7.53 2.03 -0.88
CA ASP A 40 8.69 1.29 -1.38
C ASP A 40 8.29 0.11 -2.28
N ARG A 41 7.25 -0.62 -1.89
CA ARG A 41 6.78 -1.78 -2.65
C ARG A 41 6.07 -1.40 -3.95
N VAL A 42 5.32 -0.31 -3.95
CA VAL A 42 4.73 0.27 -5.16
C VAL A 42 5.80 0.75 -6.12
N LEU A 43 6.89 1.34 -5.62
CA LEU A 43 8.03 1.75 -6.45
C LEU A 43 8.72 0.54 -7.11
N ASP A 44 8.80 -0.59 -6.40
CA ASP A 44 9.39 -1.85 -6.90
C ASP A 44 8.55 -2.50 -8.02
N LEU A 45 7.22 -2.36 -8.00
CA LEU A 45 6.34 -2.94 -9.03
C LEU A 45 6.68 -2.47 -10.45
N SER A 46 7.19 -1.24 -10.60
CA SER A 46 7.58 -0.67 -11.89
C SER A 46 6.60 -0.91 -13.04
N PRO A 47 5.30 -0.53 -12.90
CA PRO A 47 4.34 -0.75 -13.97
C PRO A 47 4.74 0.00 -15.23
N GLU A 48 4.69 -0.71 -16.36
CA GLU A 48 5.07 -0.18 -17.68
C GLU A 48 4.22 1.03 -18.11
N SER A 49 3.01 1.14 -17.57
CA SER A 49 2.06 2.24 -17.81
C SER A 49 2.38 3.51 -17.01
N GLY A 50 3.20 3.42 -15.96
CA GLY A 50 3.41 4.52 -15.01
C GLY A 50 2.23 4.80 -14.06
N ILE A 51 1.16 4.01 -14.15
CA ILE A 51 -0.07 4.16 -13.36
C ILE A 51 -0.22 2.97 -12.42
N ILE A 52 -0.40 3.25 -11.13
CA ILE A 52 -0.75 2.24 -10.13
C ILE A 52 -2.25 2.07 -10.10
N THR A 53 -2.73 0.87 -10.47
CA THR A 53 -4.17 0.59 -10.42
C THR A 53 -4.62 0.26 -9.00
N GLY A 54 -5.92 0.36 -8.75
CA GLY A 54 -6.50 -0.09 -7.48
C GLY A 54 -6.21 -1.56 -7.17
N ALA A 55 -6.13 -2.42 -8.19
CA ALA A 55 -5.77 -3.82 -8.02
C ALA A 55 -4.30 -4.00 -7.57
N ASP A 56 -3.38 -3.21 -8.13
CA ASP A 56 -1.97 -3.21 -7.72
C ASP A 56 -1.82 -2.73 -6.28
N MET A 57 -2.52 -1.63 -5.93
CA MET A 57 -2.49 -1.09 -4.57
C MET A 57 -3.08 -2.07 -3.55
N ARG A 58 -4.23 -2.68 -3.86
CA ARG A 58 -4.85 -3.74 -3.05
C ARG A 58 -3.90 -4.91 -2.83
N ARG A 59 -3.19 -5.34 -3.87
CA ARG A 59 -2.20 -6.41 -3.77
C ARG A 59 -1.02 -6.02 -2.87
N VAL A 60 -0.46 -4.82 -3.05
CA VAL A 60 0.67 -4.35 -2.23
C VAL A 60 0.25 -4.17 -0.78
N ALA A 61 -0.85 -3.48 -0.52
CA ALA A 61 -1.36 -3.30 0.82
C ALA A 61 -1.64 -4.63 1.51
N ALA A 62 -2.20 -5.61 0.78
CA ALA A 62 -2.35 -6.97 1.29
C ALA A 62 -1.00 -7.57 1.67
N GLU A 63 -0.02 -7.58 0.78
CA GLU A 63 1.29 -8.17 1.04
C GLU A 63 1.93 -7.55 2.30
N ILE A 64 1.89 -6.23 2.44
CA ILE A 64 2.45 -5.52 3.60
C ILE A 64 1.68 -5.82 4.88
N LEU A 65 0.34 -5.82 4.83
CA LEU A 65 -0.48 -6.06 6.02
C LEU A 65 -0.43 -7.52 6.47
N PHE A 66 -0.39 -8.47 5.53
CA PHE A 66 -0.19 -9.88 5.85
C PHE A 66 1.23 -10.16 6.39
N ASP A 67 2.27 -9.52 5.85
CA ASP A 67 3.63 -9.60 6.40
C ASP A 67 3.71 -8.99 7.80
N ALA A 68 3.00 -7.87 8.02
CA ALA A 68 2.92 -7.22 9.31
C ALA A 68 2.05 -7.97 10.33
N MET A 69 1.09 -8.80 9.91
CA MET A 69 0.15 -9.49 10.81
C MET A 69 0.85 -10.28 11.92
N ASP A 70 1.97 -10.94 11.63
CA ASP A 70 2.72 -11.72 12.62
C ASP A 70 3.34 -10.82 13.71
N SER A 71 3.55 -9.55 13.37
CA SER A 71 4.04 -8.50 14.28
C SER A 71 2.91 -7.66 14.89
N LEU A 72 1.66 -7.79 14.44
CA LEU A 72 0.52 -7.07 14.98
C LEU A 72 0.06 -7.71 16.30
N SER A 73 -0.51 -6.87 17.17
CA SER A 73 -1.15 -7.37 18.39
C SER A 73 -2.42 -8.17 18.04
N GLY A 74 -2.78 -9.17 18.86
CA GLY A 74 -3.91 -10.06 18.56
C GLY A 74 -5.27 -9.36 18.39
N ASP A 75 -5.44 -8.16 18.93
CA ASP A 75 -6.63 -7.33 18.68
C ASP A 75 -6.58 -6.65 17.31
N GLN A 76 -5.44 -6.10 16.89
CA GLN A 76 -5.25 -5.54 15.54
C GLN A 76 -5.40 -6.61 14.46
N GLN A 77 -4.92 -7.82 14.72
CA GLN A 77 -5.05 -8.94 13.82
C GLN A 77 -6.53 -9.31 13.60
N ARG A 78 -7.34 -9.39 14.66
CA ARG A 78 -8.79 -9.63 14.51
C ARG A 78 -9.51 -8.52 13.76
N VAL A 79 -9.18 -7.27 14.07
CA VAL A 79 -9.79 -6.11 13.43
C VAL A 79 -9.48 -6.14 11.94
N LEU A 80 -8.22 -6.41 11.56
CA LEU A 80 -7.83 -6.66 10.18
C LEU A 80 -8.63 -7.83 9.59
N GLU A 81 -8.65 -9.02 10.20
CA GLU A 81 -9.38 -10.18 9.67
C GLU A 81 -10.89 -9.95 9.45
N VAL A 82 -11.51 -9.08 10.24
CA VAL A 82 -12.93 -8.72 10.14
C VAL A 82 -13.18 -7.65 9.08
N GLU A 83 -12.33 -6.63 9.02
CA GLU A 83 -12.49 -5.48 8.12
C GLU A 83 -11.93 -5.78 6.71
N TRP A 84 -10.93 -6.64 6.61
CA TRP A 84 -10.32 -7.06 5.34
C TRP A 84 -11.31 -7.57 4.31
N PRO A 85 -12.19 -8.53 4.60
CA PRO A 85 -13.20 -8.97 3.65
C PRO A 85 -14.24 -7.89 3.30
N LEU A 86 -14.41 -6.83 4.10
CA LEU A 86 -15.29 -5.70 3.78
C LEU A 86 -14.64 -4.71 2.82
N LEU A 87 -13.31 -4.56 2.89
CA LEU A 87 -12.53 -3.66 2.04
C LEU A 87 -12.26 -4.24 0.64
N PHE A 88 -12.36 -5.57 0.48
CA PHE A 88 -12.00 -6.27 -0.76
C PHE A 88 -13.20 -6.91 -1.50
N HIS A 89 -14.45 -6.59 -1.10
CA HIS A 89 -15.66 -7.18 -1.70
C HIS A 89 -16.27 -6.38 -2.86
#